data_AF-A0A1A7QBK8-F1
#
_entry.id   AF-A0A1A7QBK8-F1
#
_cell.length_a   1.000
_cell.length_b   1.000
_cell.length_c   1.000
_cell.angle_alpha   90.00
_cell.angle_beta   90.00
_cell.angle_gamma   90.00
#
_symmetry.space_group_name_H-M   'P 1'
#
loop_
_entity.id
_entity.type
_entity.pdbx_description
1 polymer ?
#
loop_
_entity_poly.entity_id
_entity_poly.type
_entity_poly.pdbx_seq_one_letter_code
_entity_poly.pdbx_strand_id
1 'polypeptide(L)'
;MFSTINQGVAYATAWQKLNKLKKLNMIFPEPRIIKATRFSQQLLMPLLLFTLGWQYFVLGYSITSFASTLLTILFICSLPLQGFYWLGKRAKKPLSGATLAWYDKIYQQVRLKEALPPIPDTVTFSDLISLLQRAEKHLDPEFWEEI
;
A
#
# COMPACT_ATOMS: atom_id res chain seq x y z
N MET A 1 -15.17 -9.33 1.15
CA MET A 1 -14.24 -8.96 0.06
C MET A 1 -14.02 -7.44 0.00
N PHE A 2 -15.07 -6.63 -0.10
CA PHE A 2 -14.98 -5.16 -0.08
C PHE A 2 -14.33 -4.57 1.18
N SER A 3 -14.60 -5.16 2.35
CA SER A 3 -13.97 -4.76 3.62
C SER A 3 -12.44 -4.87 3.59
N THR A 4 -11.89 -5.91 2.95
CA THR A 4 -10.45 -6.10 2.80
C THR A 4 -9.84 -5.03 1.89
N ILE A 5 -10.52 -4.64 0.83
CA ILE A 5 -10.04 -3.58 -0.08
C ILE A 5 -10.06 -2.23 0.63
N ASN A 6 -11.14 -1.89 1.35
CA ASN A 6 -11.19 -0.65 2.14
C ASN A 6 -10.08 -0.60 3.20
N GLN A 7 -9.80 -1.72 3.86
CA GLN A 7 -8.67 -1.83 4.78
C GLN A 7 -7.33 -1.66 4.05
N GLY A 8 -7.17 -2.21 2.85
CA GLY A 8 -5.99 -1.99 2.01
C GLY A 8 -5.79 -0.54 1.61
N VAL A 9 -6.88 0.19 1.29
CA VAL A 9 -6.84 1.63 0.97
C VAL A 9 -6.47 2.46 2.20
N ALA A 10 -7.08 2.18 3.35
CA ALA A 10 -6.75 2.84 4.61
C ALA A 10 -5.28 2.59 5.01
N TYR A 11 -4.82 1.34 4.89
CA TYR A 11 -3.44 0.94 5.14
C TYR A 11 -2.45 1.63 4.19
N ALA A 12 -2.77 1.70 2.89
CA ALA A 12 -1.96 2.41 1.91
C ALA A 12 -1.84 3.90 2.24
N THR A 13 -2.95 4.53 2.63
CA THR A 13 -2.98 5.96 3.01
C THR A 13 -2.17 6.20 4.29
N ALA A 14 -2.24 5.28 5.25
CA ALA A 14 -1.47 5.35 6.49
C ALA A 14 0.05 5.25 6.23
N TRP A 15 0.47 4.35 5.34
CA TRP A 15 1.85 4.25 4.86
C TRP A 15 2.32 5.46 4.07
N GLN A 16 1.46 6.09 3.27
CA GLN A 16 1.83 7.31 2.53
C GLN A 16 2.22 8.46 3.45
N LYS A 17 1.63 8.56 4.64
CA LYS A 17 2.01 9.56 5.65
C LYS A 17 3.45 9.34 6.14
N LEU A 18 3.82 8.07 6.33
CA LEU A 18 5.15 7.61 6.75
C LEU A 18 6.21 7.66 5.64
N ASN A 19 5.84 8.04 4.41
CA ASN A 19 6.76 8.07 3.25
C ASN A 19 7.91 9.09 3.40
N LYS A 20 7.86 9.96 4.42
CA LYS A 20 8.99 10.84 4.77
C LYS A 20 10.20 10.05 5.27
N LEU A 21 9.98 8.87 5.84
CA LEU A 21 11.01 7.99 6.39
C LEU A 21 11.62 7.13 5.27
N LYS A 22 12.62 7.69 4.58
CA LYS A 22 13.27 7.04 3.42
C LYS A 22 13.85 5.65 3.74
N LYS A 23 14.33 5.41 4.97
CA LYS A 23 14.87 4.10 5.41
C LYS A 23 13.80 3.03 5.49
N LEU A 24 12.58 3.35 5.94
CA LEU A 24 11.47 2.40 5.96
C LEU A 24 11.13 1.88 4.56
N ASN A 25 11.27 2.73 3.54
CA ASN A 25 11.05 2.35 2.14
C ASN A 25 12.07 1.31 1.62
N MET A 26 13.21 1.17 2.29
CA MET A 26 14.23 0.16 1.96
C MET A 26 13.97 -1.17 2.67
N ILE A 27 13.51 -1.11 3.93
CA ILE A 27 13.24 -2.28 4.77
C ILE A 27 11.93 -2.97 4.36
N PHE A 28 10.91 -2.20 4.04
CA PHE A 28 9.56 -2.69 3.76
C PHE A 28 9.23 -2.67 2.27
N PRO A 29 8.66 -3.74 1.69
CA PRO A 29 8.18 -3.73 0.30
C PRO A 29 6.88 -2.93 0.08
N GLU A 30 6.14 -2.62 1.13
CA GLU A 30 4.83 -1.98 1.10
C GLU A 30 4.84 -0.62 0.35
N PRO A 31 5.79 0.30 0.59
CA PRO A 31 5.85 1.57 -0.14
C PRO A 31 6.02 1.41 -1.65
N ARG A 32 6.75 0.38 -2.10
CA ARG A 32 6.95 0.09 -3.52
C ARG A 32 5.64 -0.35 -4.18
N ILE A 33 4.88 -1.21 -3.49
CA ILE A 33 3.61 -1.73 -3.99
C ILE A 33 2.53 -0.65 -3.99
N ILE A 34 2.53 0.24 -2.98
CA ILE A 34 1.66 1.42 -2.97
C ILE A 34 1.99 2.35 -4.14
N LYS A 35 3.27 2.62 -4.39
CA LYS A 35 3.72 3.44 -5.53
C LYS A 35 3.31 2.83 -6.86
N ALA A 36 3.51 1.52 -7.04
CA ALA A 36 3.08 0.79 -8.23
C ALA A 36 1.56 0.85 -8.41
N THR A 37 0.77 0.64 -7.34
CA THR A 37 -0.70 0.68 -7.40
C THR A 37 -1.20 2.08 -7.76
N ARG A 38 -0.60 3.14 -7.19
CA ARG A 38 -0.91 4.54 -7.54
C ARG A 38 -0.52 4.86 -8.97
N PHE A 39 0.63 4.37 -9.42
CA PHE A 39 1.06 4.53 -10.80
C PHE A 39 0.09 3.84 -11.76
N SER A 40 -0.39 2.63 -11.44
CA SER A 40 -1.45 1.98 -12.21
C SER A 40 -2.76 2.79 -12.22
N GLN A 41 -3.13 3.44 -11.11
CA GLN A 41 -4.29 4.35 -11.10
C GLN A 41 -4.08 5.58 -11.99
N GLN A 42 -2.89 6.18 -11.96
CA GLN A 42 -2.56 7.34 -12.80
C GLN A 42 -2.50 6.97 -14.28
N LEU A 43 -1.98 5.77 -14.60
CA LEU A 43 -1.93 5.24 -15.95
C LEU A 43 -3.30 4.77 -16.45
N LEU A 44 -4.27 4.54 -15.57
CA LEU A 44 -5.57 4.00 -15.97
C LEU A 44 -6.25 4.89 -17.01
N MET A 45 -6.38 6.19 -16.75
CA MET A 45 -7.03 7.13 -17.68
C MET A 45 -6.34 7.20 -19.05
N PRO A 46 -5.01 7.47 -19.16
CA PRO A 46 -4.37 7.53 -20.47
C PRO A 46 -4.39 6.19 -21.20
N LEU A 47 -4.28 5.06 -20.50
CA LEU A 47 -4.31 3.74 -21.12
C LEU A 47 -5.70 3.42 -21.67
N LEU A 48 -6.77 3.81 -20.96
CA LEU A 48 -8.14 3.66 -21.45
C LEU A 48 -8.38 4.49 -22.72
N LEU A 49 -7.99 5.77 -22.70
CA LEU A 49 -8.10 6.64 -23.88
C LEU A 49 -7.29 6.09 -25.06
N PHE A 50 -6.08 5.59 -24.80
CA PHE A 50 -5.26 4.94 -25.81
C PHE A 50 -5.95 3.69 -26.39
N THR A 51 -6.50 2.81 -25.54
CA THR A 51 -7.19 1.60 -26.01
C THR A 51 -8.43 1.92 -26.85
N LEU A 52 -9.21 2.94 -26.46
CA LEU A 52 -10.39 3.39 -27.21
C LEU A 52 -10.01 4.09 -28.52
N GLY A 53 -8.97 4.92 -28.50
CA GLY A 53 -8.43 5.56 -29.70
C GLY A 53 -7.88 4.52 -30.68
N TRP A 54 -7.07 3.57 -30.18
CA TRP A 54 -6.53 2.47 -30.98
C TRP A 54 -7.63 1.64 -31.63
N GLN A 55 -8.66 1.29 -30.86
CA GLN A 55 -9.85 0.63 -31.36
C GLN A 55 -10.51 1.42 -32.50
N TYR A 56 -10.74 2.71 -32.28
CA TYR A 56 -11.43 3.58 -33.23
C TYR A 56 -10.66 3.77 -34.54
N PHE A 57 -9.34 3.97 -34.47
CA PHE A 57 -8.51 4.29 -35.64
C PHE A 57 -8.02 3.05 -36.41
N VAL A 58 -7.76 1.93 -35.74
CA VAL A 58 -7.06 0.78 -36.36
C VAL A 58 -7.97 -0.41 -36.63
N LEU A 59 -8.87 -0.74 -35.69
CA LEU A 59 -9.60 -2.01 -35.68
C LEU A 59 -11.00 -1.93 -36.31
N GLY A 60 -11.53 -0.72 -36.54
CA GLY A 60 -12.86 -0.51 -37.13
C GLY A 60 -14.02 -1.02 -36.26
N TYR A 61 -15.24 -0.91 -36.77
CA TYR A 61 -16.47 -1.28 -36.04
C TYR A 61 -16.85 -2.75 -36.31
N SER A 62 -16.15 -3.68 -35.65
CA SER A 62 -16.53 -5.10 -35.63
C SER A 62 -16.85 -5.57 -34.21
N ILE A 63 -17.78 -6.53 -34.08
CA ILE A 63 -18.17 -7.12 -32.78
C ILE A 63 -16.96 -7.78 -32.09
N THR A 64 -16.09 -8.44 -32.86
CA THR A 64 -14.85 -9.04 -32.38
C THR A 64 -13.87 -8.01 -31.85
N SER A 65 -13.70 -6.89 -32.56
CA SER A 65 -12.86 -5.78 -32.10
C SER A 65 -13.41 -5.24 -30.77
N PHE A 66 -14.72 -4.99 -30.68
CA PHE A 66 -15.35 -4.44 -29.47
C PHE A 66 -15.16 -5.34 -28.25
N ALA A 67 -15.34 -6.65 -28.40
CA ALA A 67 -15.12 -7.62 -27.34
C ALA A 67 -13.67 -7.60 -26.83
N SER A 68 -12.69 -7.52 -27.73
CA SER A 68 -11.26 -7.47 -27.35
C SER A 68 -10.89 -6.20 -26.58
N THR A 69 -11.45 -5.05 -26.97
CA THR A 69 -11.24 -3.78 -26.25
C THR A 69 -11.87 -3.83 -24.88
N LEU A 70 -13.10 -4.33 -24.76
CA LEU A 70 -13.78 -4.46 -23.48
C LEU A 70 -12.97 -5.36 -22.52
N LEU A 71 -12.43 -6.47 -23.03
CA LEU A 71 -11.58 -7.37 -22.25
C LEU A 71 -10.30 -6.67 -21.78
N THR A 72 -9.68 -5.87 -22.66
CA THR A 72 -8.47 -5.11 -22.36
C THR A 72 -8.75 -4.05 -21.29
N ILE A 73 -9.86 -3.31 -21.40
CA ILE A 73 -10.31 -2.34 -20.41
C ILE A 73 -10.54 -3.01 -19.06
N LEU A 74 -11.24 -4.14 -19.04
CA LEU A 74 -11.51 -4.89 -17.82
C LEU A 74 -10.21 -5.39 -17.16
N PHE A 75 -9.26 -5.85 -17.96
CA PHE A 75 -7.93 -6.25 -17.50
C PHE A 75 -7.17 -5.06 -16.87
N ILE A 76 -7.12 -3.92 -17.55
CA ILE A 76 -6.47 -2.69 -17.06
C ILE A 76 -7.09 -2.24 -15.73
N CYS A 77 -8.42 -2.24 -15.62
CA CYS A 77 -9.13 -1.88 -14.39
C CYS A 77 -8.84 -2.84 -13.23
N SER A 78 -8.51 -4.11 -13.51
CA SER A 78 -8.21 -5.10 -12.49
C SER A 78 -6.86 -4.90 -11.79
N LEU A 79 -5.88 -4.29 -12.47
CA LEU A 79 -4.51 -4.08 -11.95
C LEU A 79 -4.48 -3.29 -10.63
N PRO A 80 -5.08 -2.08 -10.52
CA PRO A 80 -5.08 -1.34 -9.25
C PRO A 80 -5.86 -2.08 -8.15
N LEU A 81 -6.95 -2.79 -8.51
CA LEU A 81 -7.75 -3.56 -7.54
C LEU A 81 -6.94 -4.70 -6.91
N GLN A 82 -6.13 -5.40 -7.70
CA GLN A 82 -5.22 -6.45 -7.20
C GLN A 82 -4.21 -5.88 -6.21
N GLY A 83 -3.66 -4.69 -6.46
CA GLY A 83 -2.74 -4.00 -5.56
C GLY A 83 -3.36 -3.71 -4.19
N PHE A 84 -4.57 -3.12 -4.16
CA PHE A 84 -5.27 -2.84 -2.90
C PHE A 84 -5.70 -4.11 -2.16
N TYR A 85 -6.11 -5.14 -2.89
CA TYR A 85 -6.46 -6.43 -2.28
C TYR A 85 -5.26 -7.07 -1.58
N TRP A 86 -4.08 -7.05 -2.23
CA TRP A 86 -2.85 -7.55 -1.62
C TRP A 86 -2.47 -6.77 -0.35
N LEU A 87 -2.58 -5.44 -0.39
CA LEU A 87 -2.32 -4.58 0.77
C LEU A 87 -3.27 -4.87 1.94
N GLY A 88 -4.56 -5.06 1.65
CA GLY A 88 -5.56 -5.41 2.66
C GLY A 88 -5.31 -6.77 3.31
N LYS A 89 -4.87 -7.77 2.53
CA LYS A 89 -4.49 -9.08 3.06
C LYS A 89 -3.22 -8.98 3.93
N ARG A 90 -2.27 -8.13 3.54
CA ARG A 90 -1.02 -7.93 4.28
C ARG A 90 -1.22 -7.17 5.58
N ALA A 91 -2.10 -6.18 5.62
CA ALA A 91 -2.46 -5.44 6.83
C ALA A 91 -2.93 -6.37 7.97
N LYS A 92 -3.62 -7.47 7.64
CA LYS A 92 -4.11 -8.48 8.59
C LYS A 92 -3.10 -9.56 8.96
N LYS A 93 -1.96 -9.63 8.28
CA LYS A 93 -0.97 -10.66 8.60
C LYS A 93 -0.33 -10.36 9.95
N PRO A 94 -0.10 -11.38 10.79
CA PRO A 94 0.70 -11.22 12.00
C PRO A 94 2.15 -10.89 11.63
N LEU A 95 2.83 -10.13 12.48
CA LEU A 95 4.25 -9.82 12.28
C LEU A 95 5.09 -11.10 12.34
N SER A 96 6.04 -11.24 11.42
CA SER A 96 7.08 -12.27 11.50
C SER A 96 8.13 -11.88 12.55
N GLY A 97 8.86 -12.85 13.10
CA GLY A 97 9.80 -12.62 14.21
C GLY A 97 10.82 -11.49 13.98
N ALA A 98 11.34 -11.34 12.76
CA ALA A 98 12.27 -10.25 12.45
C ALA A 98 11.63 -8.86 12.52
N THR A 99 10.38 -8.72 12.05
CA THR A 99 9.63 -7.44 12.12
C THR A 99 9.16 -7.18 13.55
N LEU A 100 8.89 -8.22 14.33
CA LEU A 100 8.48 -8.12 15.73
C LEU A 100 9.61 -7.56 16.61
N ALA A 101 10.85 -8.03 16.43
CA ALA A 101 12.00 -7.45 17.13
C ALA A 101 12.19 -5.96 16.83
N TRP A 102 11.87 -5.53 15.61
CA TRP A 102 11.90 -4.12 15.24
C TRP A 102 10.74 -3.32 15.84
N TYR A 103 9.54 -3.91 15.88
CA TYR A 103 8.38 -3.35 16.57
C TYR A 103 8.69 -3.10 18.06
N ASP A 104 9.28 -4.08 18.76
CA ASP A 104 9.61 -3.95 20.18
C ASP A 104 10.64 -2.84 20.44
N LYS A 105 11.67 -2.71 19.60
CA LYS A 105 12.65 -1.62 19.71
C LYS A 105 11.99 -0.25 19.60
N ILE A 106 11.10 -0.07 18.62
CA ILE A 106 10.37 1.19 18.46
C ILE A 106 9.39 1.39 19.62
N TYR A 107 8.67 0.35 20.02
CA TYR A 107 7.70 0.41 21.11
C TYR A 107 8.34 0.88 22.41
N GLN A 108 9.52 0.35 22.76
CA GLN A 108 10.27 0.79 23.92
C GLN A 108 10.65 2.27 23.84
N GLN A 109 11.11 2.75 22.69
CA GLN A 109 11.52 4.13 22.51
C GLN A 109 10.33 5.11 22.55
N VAL A 110 9.20 4.76 21.94
CA VAL A 110 7.99 5.59 22.03
C VAL A 110 7.44 5.58 23.46
N ARG A 111 7.52 4.44 24.18
CA ARG A 111 7.05 4.33 25.58
C ARG A 111 7.80 5.25 26.55
N LEU A 112 9.06 5.59 26.24
CA LEU A 112 9.82 6.56 27.02
C LEU A 112 9.31 8.00 26.87
N LYS A 113 8.66 8.31 25.73
CA LYS A 113 8.15 9.66 25.43
C LYS A 113 6.62 9.78 25.61
N GLU A 114 5.86 8.70 25.46
CA GLU A 114 4.39 8.66 25.53
C GLU A 114 3.90 7.40 26.24
N ALA A 115 2.77 7.47 26.97
CA ALA A 115 2.15 6.28 27.55
C ALA A 115 1.42 5.46 26.46
N LEU A 116 1.96 4.29 26.10
CA LEU A 116 1.32 3.38 25.14
C LEU A 116 0.38 2.35 25.80
N PRO A 117 -0.71 1.98 25.11
CA PRO A 117 -1.54 0.84 25.52
C PRO A 117 -0.75 -0.47 25.44
N PRO A 118 -1.11 -1.49 26.25
CA PRO A 118 -0.41 -2.77 26.29
C PRO A 118 -0.36 -3.45 24.91
N ILE A 119 0.76 -4.11 24.62
CA ILE A 119 1.00 -4.82 23.37
C ILE A 119 -0.05 -5.93 23.22
N PRO A 120 -0.83 -5.97 22.13
CA PRO A 120 -1.81 -7.03 21.91
C PRO A 120 -1.12 -8.37 21.64
N ASP A 121 -1.74 -9.48 22.06
CA ASP A 121 -1.20 -10.86 21.92
C ASP A 121 -0.86 -11.24 20.46
N THR A 122 -1.54 -10.62 19.48
CA THR A 122 -1.22 -10.78 18.06
C THR A 122 -0.99 -9.42 17.40
N VAL A 123 0.27 -8.99 17.31
CA VAL A 123 0.65 -7.75 16.63
C VAL A 123 0.50 -7.93 15.12
N THR A 124 -0.30 -7.07 14.48
CA THR A 124 -0.50 -7.07 13.03
C THR A 124 0.26 -5.94 12.36
N PHE A 125 0.45 -6.03 11.03
CA PHE A 125 1.07 -4.95 10.26
C PHE A 125 0.31 -3.62 10.38
N SER A 126 -0.99 -3.65 10.67
CA SER A 126 -1.78 -2.43 10.96
C SER A 126 -1.37 -1.76 12.28
N ASP A 127 -1.05 -2.56 13.29
CA ASP A 127 -0.62 -2.08 14.60
C ASP A 127 0.79 -1.49 14.53
N LEU A 128 1.67 -2.11 13.74
CA LEU A 128 2.98 -1.57 13.40
C LEU A 128 2.85 -0.16 12.81
N ILE A 129 1.93 0.04 11.87
CA ILE A 129 1.76 1.35 11.24
C ILE A 129 1.22 2.39 12.21
N SER A 130 0.32 1.98 13.09
CA SER A 130 -0.21 2.87 14.13
C SER A 130 0.90 3.30 15.11
N LEU A 131 1.79 2.37 15.48
CA LEU A 131 2.98 2.66 16.28
C LEU A 131 3.93 3.61 15.54
N LEU A 132 4.21 3.33 14.26
CA LEU A 132 5.11 4.15 13.44
C LEU A 132 4.61 5.58 13.26
N GLN A 133 3.30 5.78 13.12
CA GLN A 133 2.72 7.12 13.00
C GLN A 133 2.83 7.92 14.30
N ARG A 134 2.82 7.26 15.46
CA ARG A 134 3.10 7.92 16.75
C ARG A 134 4.59 8.17 16.89
N ALA A 135 5.41 7.19 16.52
CA ALA A 135 6.86 7.32 16.50
C ALA A 135 7.33 8.50 15.65
N GLU A 136 6.80 8.66 14.44
CA GLU A 136 7.15 9.77 13.54
C GLU A 136 6.88 11.15 14.18
N LYS A 137 5.86 11.27 15.04
CA LYS A 137 5.53 12.55 15.69
C LYS A 137 6.44 12.89 16.87
N HIS A 138 7.01 11.88 17.53
CA HIS A 138 7.71 12.04 18.80
C HIS A 138 9.20 11.69 18.73
N LEU A 139 9.65 10.96 17.72
CA LEU A 139 11.05 10.58 17.54
C LEU A 139 11.77 11.49 16.56
N ASP A 140 12.97 11.88 17.00
CA ASP A 140 13.88 12.75 16.27
C ASP A 140 14.38 12.06 14.99
N PRO A 141 14.68 12.84 13.94
CA PRO A 141 15.13 12.29 12.66
C PRO A 141 16.40 11.43 12.76
N GLU A 142 17.27 11.70 13.74
CA GLU A 142 18.51 10.94 14.02
C GLU A 142 18.22 9.46 14.33
N PHE A 143 17.17 9.18 15.09
CA PHE A 143 16.76 7.80 15.40
C PHE A 143 16.44 7.00 14.13
N TRP A 144 15.88 7.65 13.12
CA TRP A 144 15.54 7.00 11.85
C TRP A 144 16.76 6.80 10.94
N GLU A 145 17.88 7.49 11.20
CA GLU A 145 19.13 7.28 10.48
C GLU A 145 19.94 6.10 11.02
N GLU A 146 19.90 5.89 12.34
CA GLU A 146 20.56 4.78 13.05
C GLU A 146 19.92 3.40 12.79
N ILE A 147 18.66 3.39 12.37
CA ILE A 147 17.88 2.18 12.03
C ILE A 147 17.98 1.82 10.55
#